data_AF-A0A168FAR9-F1
#
_entry.id   AF-A0A168FAR9-F1
#
_cell.length_a   1.000
_cell.length_b   1.000
_cell.length_c   1.000
_cell.angle_alpha   90.00
_cell.angle_beta   90.00
_cell.angle_gamma   90.00
#
_symmetry.space_group_name_H-M   'P 1'
#
loop_
_entity.id
_entity.type
_entity.pdbx_description
1 polymer ?
#
loop_
_entity_poly.entity_id
_entity_poly.type
_entity_poly.pdbx_seq_one_letter_code
_entity_poly.pdbx_strand_id
1 'polypeptide(L)'
;MTTGGRIARRPALIRTNEPYPEPGAASSSRLVRGNRSAADMNVLRRTCNEEEENDVLGWQEMHIFYHRANVDPDRGVRYTLVEEVIMKLLIASRLSSNDWIWFILSQMIFLKLPGWPNDEDAPAHTWAPGFSVIDMTRAYVAMAMFFPEEGDAAPVTKFLRDPAYKRFRRSILFLQARRGMYQPSSTPGTGYGSRGSDFWKAYNIIQASSHRGHGCDMDWEAVNRRVTARLAAVGLISPSAPPTDSQTILGRLAHDYDAGQPNRPDGYVEYPDLPPFQLPSGATSTDKWPNFMASANRFEAQHPGARFAVLRLWSGPQYYFEPVTDEQRRVLDFVDNCGEIWAWNALPKDAPWSSTVMRESVVRRLALMDERFAGQVLTRGDVVLVMGKTGRELLKLCSCVTYALQSKPWNKEVDLYKSFINVTRRGLTILHPDWLK
;
A
#
# COMPACT_ATOMS: atom_id res chain seq x y z
N MET A 1 -0.30 55.94 17.45
CA MET A 1 -0.27 55.28 16.12
C MET A 1 -0.56 53.81 16.35
N THR A 2 -1.80 53.42 16.08
CA THR A 2 -2.38 52.09 16.30
C THR A 2 -2.51 51.39 14.95
N THR A 3 -1.96 50.19 14.82
CA THR A 3 -2.26 49.28 13.70
C THR A 3 -2.71 47.94 14.24
N GLY A 4 -4.01 47.69 14.09
CA GLY A 4 -4.69 46.47 14.52
C GLY A 4 -4.57 45.34 13.50
N GLY A 5 -4.23 44.15 14.00
CA GLY A 5 -4.30 42.89 13.25
C GLY A 5 -5.73 42.39 13.17
N ARG A 6 -6.19 42.03 11.96
CA ARG A 6 -7.48 41.40 11.71
C ARG A 6 -7.41 39.91 12.01
N ILE A 7 -8.24 39.48 12.95
CA ILE A 7 -8.59 38.08 13.23
C ILE A 7 -9.61 37.64 12.18
N ALA A 8 -9.33 36.55 11.45
CA ALA A 8 -10.29 35.93 10.53
C ALA A 8 -11.37 35.18 11.34
N ARG A 9 -12.64 35.56 11.12
CA ARG A 9 -13.82 34.94 11.72
C ARG A 9 -14.23 33.67 10.94
N ARG A 10 -14.64 32.63 11.66
CA ARG A 10 -15.28 31.41 11.12
C ARG A 10 -16.63 31.74 10.44
N PRO A 11 -17.03 31.06 9.35
CA PRO A 11 -18.37 31.18 8.79
C PRO A 11 -19.41 30.41 9.63
N ALA A 12 -20.58 31.01 9.76
CA ALA A 12 -21.73 30.51 10.51
C ALA A 12 -22.51 29.43 9.74
N LEU A 13 -23.01 28.43 10.49
CA LEU A 13 -23.98 27.42 10.03
C LEU A 13 -25.34 28.07 9.77
N ILE A 14 -25.80 28.02 8.52
CA ILE A 14 -27.20 28.31 8.14
C ILE A 14 -27.96 26.99 8.20
N ARG A 15 -28.98 26.92 9.07
CA ARG A 15 -30.00 25.86 9.10
C ARG A 15 -31.16 26.28 8.19
N THR A 16 -31.49 25.46 7.19
CA THR A 16 -32.76 25.54 6.48
C THR A 16 -33.52 24.24 6.69
N ASN A 17 -34.65 24.33 7.40
CA ASN A 17 -35.64 23.27 7.55
C ASN A 17 -36.61 23.34 6.37
N GLU A 18 -36.57 22.38 5.45
CA GLU A 18 -37.72 22.05 4.58
C GLU A 18 -37.83 20.51 4.41
N PRO A 19 -39.05 19.95 4.33
CA PRO A 19 -39.29 18.51 4.38
C PRO A 19 -39.19 17.84 2.99
N TYR A 20 -38.64 16.63 2.95
CA TYR A 20 -38.54 15.76 1.77
C TYR A 20 -39.90 15.16 1.34
N PRO A 21 -40.15 14.96 0.02
CA PRO A 21 -41.20 14.07 -0.47
C PRO A 21 -40.71 12.61 -0.58
N GLU A 22 -41.64 11.67 -0.40
CA GLU A 22 -41.42 10.20 -0.37
C GLU A 22 -40.99 9.56 -1.72
N PRO A 23 -40.34 8.37 -1.69
CA PRO A 23 -39.79 7.73 -2.88
C PRO A 23 -40.81 6.87 -3.64
N GLY A 24 -40.97 7.16 -4.94
CA GLY A 24 -41.75 6.36 -5.89
C GLY A 24 -40.94 5.23 -6.54
N ALA A 25 -41.52 4.03 -6.49
CA ALA A 25 -41.23 2.74 -7.13
C ALA A 25 -40.18 2.64 -8.28
N ALA A 26 -39.32 1.63 -8.13
CA ALA A 26 -38.39 1.11 -9.13
C ALA A 26 -39.07 0.54 -10.39
N SER A 27 -38.47 0.77 -11.56
CA SER A 27 -38.78 0.09 -12.82
C SER A 27 -37.50 -0.50 -13.42
N SER A 28 -37.44 -1.83 -13.49
CA SER A 28 -36.39 -2.61 -14.14
C SER A 28 -36.32 -2.29 -15.64
N SER A 29 -35.12 -2.14 -16.21
CA SER A 29 -34.95 -2.19 -17.67
C SER A 29 -33.82 -3.15 -18.07
N ARG A 30 -34.18 -4.10 -18.93
CA ARG A 30 -33.30 -5.05 -19.62
C ARG A 30 -32.34 -4.30 -20.53
N LEU A 31 -31.04 -4.61 -20.44
CA LEU A 31 -30.02 -4.14 -21.38
C LEU A 31 -30.20 -4.79 -22.76
N VAL A 32 -30.67 -4.00 -23.73
CA VAL A 32 -30.54 -4.31 -25.16
C VAL A 32 -29.22 -3.70 -25.65
N ARG A 33 -28.41 -4.51 -26.35
CA ARG A 33 -27.19 -4.07 -27.05
C ARG A 33 -27.56 -3.05 -28.14
N GLY A 34 -27.52 -1.76 -27.81
CA GLY A 34 -27.62 -0.67 -28.76
C GLY A 34 -26.25 -0.02 -28.96
N ASN A 35 -25.83 0.13 -30.21
CA ASN A 35 -24.67 0.92 -30.64
C ASN A 35 -24.69 2.30 -29.98
N ARG A 36 -23.78 2.58 -29.05
CA ARG A 36 -23.58 3.93 -28.52
C ARG A 36 -22.42 4.62 -29.25
N SER A 37 -22.66 5.88 -29.61
CA SER A 37 -21.87 6.68 -30.56
C SER A 37 -20.59 7.25 -29.93
N ALA A 38 -19.69 7.77 -30.78
CA ALA A 38 -18.46 8.48 -30.41
C ALA A 38 -18.66 9.66 -29.43
N ALA A 39 -19.89 10.10 -29.16
CA ALA A 39 -20.20 11.13 -28.16
C ALA A 39 -19.92 10.65 -26.72
N ASP A 40 -20.19 9.39 -26.37
CA ASP A 40 -19.93 8.83 -25.03
C ASP A 40 -18.42 8.80 -24.73
N MET A 41 -17.58 8.68 -25.77
CA MET A 41 -16.13 8.68 -25.69
C MET A 41 -15.51 10.07 -25.46
N ASN A 42 -16.21 11.16 -25.82
CA ASN A 42 -15.74 12.52 -25.55
C ASN A 42 -16.04 12.97 -24.11
N VAL A 43 -16.90 12.26 -23.38
CA VAL A 43 -17.20 12.54 -21.96
C VAL A 43 -16.11 11.98 -21.04
N LEU A 44 -15.51 10.81 -21.40
CA LEU A 44 -14.27 10.30 -20.79
C LEU A 44 -13.10 11.29 -20.86
N ARG A 45 -13.16 12.27 -21.78
CA ARG A 45 -12.12 13.28 -22.02
C ARG A 45 -12.27 14.57 -21.20
N ARG A 46 -13.42 14.83 -20.56
CA ARG A 46 -13.76 16.15 -19.98
C ARG A 46 -14.04 16.14 -18.48
N THR A 47 -13.88 15.03 -17.78
CA THR A 47 -14.40 14.83 -16.41
C THR A 47 -13.29 14.68 -15.35
N CYS A 48 -12.32 15.58 -15.37
CA CYS A 48 -11.52 15.90 -14.17
C CYS A 48 -11.81 17.36 -13.82
N ASN A 49 -12.38 17.60 -12.65
CA ASN A 49 -12.42 18.96 -12.10
C ASN A 49 -11.00 19.33 -11.61
N GLU A 50 -10.63 20.60 -11.64
CA GLU A 50 -9.29 21.08 -11.22
C GLU A 50 -8.95 20.68 -9.77
N GLU A 51 -9.94 20.61 -8.87
CA GLU A 51 -9.77 20.12 -7.49
C GLU A 51 -9.43 18.62 -7.42
N GLU A 52 -10.02 17.81 -8.29
CA GLU A 52 -9.75 16.37 -8.36
C GLU A 52 -8.36 16.09 -8.93
N GLU A 53 -7.94 16.88 -9.91
CA GLU A 53 -6.58 16.83 -10.46
C GLU A 53 -5.54 17.23 -9.41
N ASN A 54 -5.81 18.27 -8.61
CA ASN A 54 -4.94 18.68 -7.50
C ASN A 54 -4.84 17.62 -6.39
N ASP A 55 -5.93 16.92 -6.05
CA ASP A 55 -5.91 15.84 -5.06
C ASP A 55 -5.06 14.64 -5.54
N VAL A 56 -5.18 14.25 -6.81
CA VAL A 56 -4.40 13.15 -7.39
C VAL A 56 -2.93 13.53 -7.53
N LEU A 57 -2.64 14.75 -7.97
CA LEU A 57 -1.27 15.25 -8.07
C LEU A 57 -0.63 15.37 -6.69
N GLY A 58 -1.33 15.95 -5.71
CA GLY A 58 -0.88 16.05 -4.33
C GLY A 58 -0.59 14.68 -3.72
N TRP A 59 -1.42 13.68 -4.01
CA TRP A 59 -1.18 12.30 -3.58
C TRP A 59 0.05 11.67 -4.25
N GLN A 60 0.22 11.84 -5.55
CA GLN A 60 1.40 11.31 -6.27
C GLN A 60 2.70 11.93 -5.75
N GLU A 61 2.70 13.24 -5.47
CA GLU A 61 3.83 13.93 -4.86
C GLU A 61 4.13 13.38 -3.46
N MET A 62 3.08 13.13 -2.66
CA MET A 62 3.19 12.51 -1.35
C MET A 62 3.87 11.14 -1.43
N HIS A 63 3.45 10.28 -2.37
CA HIS A 63 4.06 8.96 -2.57
C HIS A 63 5.52 9.07 -3.00
N ILE A 64 5.82 9.89 -4.01
CA ILE A 64 7.22 10.14 -4.44
C ILE A 64 8.08 10.57 -3.26
N PHE A 65 7.55 11.44 -2.40
CA PHE A 65 8.24 11.93 -1.22
C PHE A 65 8.54 10.82 -0.20
N TYR A 66 7.59 9.93 0.08
CA TYR A 66 7.83 8.77 0.94
C TYR A 66 8.76 7.73 0.33
N HIS A 67 8.70 7.52 -0.99
CA HIS A 67 9.66 6.65 -1.68
C HIS A 67 11.09 7.18 -1.58
N ARG A 68 11.29 8.51 -1.50
CA ARG A 68 12.60 9.13 -1.22
C ARG A 68 13.06 8.97 0.23
N ALA A 69 12.14 8.77 1.17
CA ALA A 69 12.46 8.47 2.57
C ALA A 69 13.13 7.10 2.75
N ASN A 70 12.90 6.20 1.78
CA ASN A 70 13.37 4.84 1.89
C ASN A 70 14.89 4.81 1.99
N VAL A 71 15.40 4.08 2.99
CA VAL A 71 16.84 4.04 3.24
C VAL A 71 17.57 3.34 2.08
N ASP A 72 16.87 2.48 1.33
CA ASP A 72 17.35 1.77 0.13
C ASP A 72 17.37 2.71 -1.10
N PRO A 73 18.55 3.19 -1.53
CA PRO A 73 18.67 4.24 -2.55
C PRO A 73 18.16 3.81 -3.93
N ASP A 74 18.16 2.50 -4.21
CA ASP A 74 17.70 1.96 -5.49
C ASP A 74 16.18 1.98 -5.61
N ARG A 75 15.44 2.01 -4.48
CA ARG A 75 13.98 1.87 -4.50
C ARG A 75 13.28 3.08 -5.06
N GLY A 76 13.69 4.28 -4.67
CA GLY A 76 13.14 5.52 -5.22
C GLY A 76 13.31 5.56 -6.74
N VAL A 77 14.50 5.23 -7.25
CA VAL A 77 14.79 5.17 -8.69
C VAL A 77 13.91 4.14 -9.40
N ARG A 78 13.78 2.94 -8.81
CA ARG A 78 12.95 1.85 -9.36
C ARG A 78 11.48 2.24 -9.42
N TYR A 79 10.94 2.86 -8.37
CA TYR A 79 9.57 3.37 -8.32
C TYR A 79 9.34 4.43 -9.39
N THR A 80 10.17 5.48 -9.42
CA THR A 80 10.04 6.57 -10.41
C THR A 80 10.07 6.03 -11.85
N LEU A 81 10.94 5.07 -12.16
CA LEU A 81 11.00 4.45 -13.48
C LEU A 81 9.67 3.76 -13.88
N VAL A 82 9.05 3.03 -12.94
CA VAL A 82 7.77 2.35 -13.20
C VAL A 82 6.64 3.36 -13.36
N GLU A 83 6.60 4.36 -12.49
CA GLU A 83 5.60 5.42 -12.55
C GLU A 83 5.66 6.22 -13.85
N GLU A 84 6.85 6.58 -14.30
CA GLU A 84 7.03 7.24 -15.60
C GLU A 84 6.48 6.40 -16.75
N VAL A 85 6.66 5.08 -16.71
CA VAL A 85 6.13 4.16 -17.73
C VAL A 85 4.62 4.03 -17.63
N ILE A 86 4.05 3.91 -16.42
CA ILE A 86 2.60 3.88 -16.20
C ILE A 86 1.96 5.18 -16.71
N MET A 87 2.52 6.35 -16.38
CA MET A 87 2.01 7.63 -16.85
C MET A 87 2.09 7.76 -18.37
N LYS A 88 3.20 7.33 -18.99
CA LYS A 88 3.30 7.32 -20.46
C LYS A 88 2.31 6.33 -21.09
N LEU A 89 2.07 5.17 -20.48
CA LEU A 89 1.03 4.22 -20.91
C LEU A 89 -0.36 4.84 -20.81
N LEU A 90 -0.67 5.56 -19.73
CA LEU A 90 -1.94 6.25 -19.53
C LEU A 90 -2.16 7.36 -20.58
N ILE A 91 -1.12 8.13 -20.93
CA ILE A 91 -1.19 9.17 -21.96
C ILE A 91 -1.27 8.56 -23.37
N ALA A 92 -0.44 7.54 -23.63
CA ALA A 92 -0.42 6.81 -24.90
C ALA A 92 -1.61 5.88 -25.07
N SER A 93 -2.48 5.75 -24.06
CA SER A 93 -3.67 4.90 -24.07
C SER A 93 -4.73 5.30 -25.10
N ARG A 94 -4.41 6.26 -26.00
CA ARG A 94 -4.96 6.40 -27.36
C ARG A 94 -4.62 5.18 -28.25
N LEU A 95 -4.79 3.98 -27.71
CA LEU A 95 -4.39 2.70 -28.27
C LEU A 95 -5.28 2.35 -29.46
N SER A 96 -4.72 1.63 -30.43
CA SER A 96 -5.36 1.34 -31.72
C SER A 96 -6.60 0.43 -31.65
N SER A 97 -7.00 -0.07 -30.47
CA SER A 97 -8.23 -0.84 -30.23
C SER A 97 -8.93 -0.33 -28.97
N ASN A 98 -10.26 -0.41 -28.94
CA ASN A 98 -11.10 -0.07 -27.78
C ASN A 98 -11.39 -1.27 -26.87
N ASP A 99 -10.86 -2.47 -27.16
CA ASP A 99 -11.21 -3.69 -26.41
C ASP A 99 -10.82 -3.62 -24.92
N TRP A 100 -9.71 -2.95 -24.61
CA TRP A 100 -9.27 -2.73 -23.22
C TRP A 100 -10.25 -1.87 -22.42
N ILE A 101 -10.98 -0.97 -23.08
CA ILE A 101 -12.02 -0.15 -22.43
C ILE A 101 -13.17 -1.05 -21.97
N TRP A 102 -13.60 -1.99 -22.83
CA TRP A 102 -14.62 -2.96 -22.47
C TRP A 102 -14.15 -3.90 -21.36
N PHE A 103 -12.86 -4.25 -21.35
CA PHE A 103 -12.27 -5.02 -20.26
C PHE A 103 -12.31 -4.26 -18.93
N ILE A 104 -11.92 -2.98 -18.90
CA ILE A 104 -12.02 -2.10 -17.72
C ILE A 104 -13.48 -1.94 -17.27
N LEU A 105 -14.39 -1.67 -18.19
CA LEU A 105 -15.82 -1.55 -17.87
C LEU A 105 -16.35 -2.84 -17.24
N SER A 106 -15.91 -4.00 -17.73
CA SER A 106 -16.29 -5.29 -17.13
C SER A 106 -15.78 -5.46 -15.69
N GLN A 107 -14.63 -4.87 -15.35
CA GLN A 107 -14.09 -4.84 -13.99
C GLN A 107 -14.88 -3.90 -13.10
N MET A 108 -15.21 -2.69 -13.59
CA MET A 108 -16.03 -1.73 -12.86
C MET A 108 -17.42 -2.30 -12.54
N ILE A 109 -18.06 -2.96 -13.53
CA ILE A 109 -19.34 -3.67 -13.35
C ILE A 109 -19.18 -4.82 -12.35
N PHE A 110 -18.10 -5.59 -12.46
CA PHE A 110 -17.80 -6.67 -11.51
C PHE A 110 -17.69 -6.12 -10.08
N LEU A 111 -17.07 -4.97 -9.87
CA LEU A 111 -16.95 -4.31 -8.58
C LEU A 111 -18.18 -3.47 -8.17
N LYS A 112 -19.22 -3.39 -9.01
CA LYS A 112 -20.40 -2.51 -8.79
C LYS A 112 -20.03 -1.06 -8.48
N LEU A 113 -18.97 -0.55 -9.11
CA LEU A 113 -18.59 0.85 -8.91
C LEU A 113 -19.72 1.76 -9.44
N PRO A 114 -20.10 2.82 -8.71
CA PRO A 114 -21.15 3.73 -9.14
C PRO A 114 -20.79 4.27 -10.52
N GLY A 115 -21.66 4.01 -11.49
CA GLY A 115 -21.50 4.50 -12.84
C GLY A 115 -21.96 5.95 -12.90
N TRP A 116 -21.01 6.88 -13.13
CA TRP A 116 -21.25 8.32 -13.31
C TRP A 116 -21.89 9.04 -12.10
N PRO A 117 -21.73 10.36 -11.99
CA PRO A 117 -22.11 11.13 -10.81
C PRO A 117 -23.60 11.46 -10.88
N ASN A 118 -24.43 10.71 -10.18
CA ASN A 118 -25.80 11.14 -9.87
C ASN A 118 -26.11 11.18 -8.37
N ASP A 119 -25.21 10.71 -7.50
CA ASP A 119 -25.43 10.76 -6.05
C ASP A 119 -24.45 11.75 -5.40
N GLU A 120 -24.95 12.95 -5.12
CA GLU A 120 -24.29 13.95 -4.26
C GLU A 120 -24.18 13.48 -2.80
N ASP A 121 -24.83 12.36 -2.44
CA ASP A 121 -24.87 11.79 -1.09
C ASP A 121 -23.90 10.62 -0.87
N ALA A 122 -22.92 10.45 -1.75
CA ALA A 122 -21.91 9.40 -1.63
C ALA A 122 -21.15 9.57 -0.27
N PRO A 123 -21.29 8.64 0.70
CA PRO A 123 -20.63 8.79 2.00
C PRO A 123 -19.12 8.99 1.82
N ALA A 124 -18.45 9.63 2.78
CA ALA A 124 -17.00 9.90 2.74
C ALA A 124 -16.10 8.65 2.52
N HIS A 125 -16.69 7.46 2.49
CA HIS A 125 -16.08 6.16 2.25
C HIS A 125 -16.29 5.60 0.84
N THR A 126 -17.09 6.23 -0.03
CA THR A 126 -17.35 5.79 -1.40
C THR A 126 -16.43 6.48 -2.41
N TRP A 127 -15.90 5.70 -3.35
CA TRP A 127 -15.10 6.19 -4.48
C TRP A 127 -15.89 7.26 -5.25
N ALA A 128 -15.34 8.46 -5.40
CA ALA A 128 -15.99 9.42 -6.29
C ALA A 128 -16.00 8.85 -7.73
N PRO A 129 -17.08 9.04 -8.49
CA PRO A 129 -17.22 8.47 -9.83
C PRO A 129 -16.09 8.85 -10.80
N GLY A 130 -15.58 10.09 -10.72
CA GLY A 130 -14.48 10.59 -11.55
C GLY A 130 -13.17 9.83 -11.33
N PHE A 131 -12.77 9.62 -10.08
CA PHE A 131 -11.56 8.88 -9.74
C PHE A 131 -11.64 7.40 -10.09
N SER A 132 -12.84 6.80 -10.06
CA SER A 132 -13.02 5.36 -10.23
C SER A 132 -12.51 4.86 -11.58
N VAL A 133 -12.73 5.60 -12.66
CA VAL A 133 -12.26 5.22 -14.01
C VAL A 133 -10.74 5.36 -14.11
N ILE A 134 -10.17 6.45 -13.59
CA ILE A 134 -8.74 6.75 -13.66
C ILE A 134 -7.95 5.73 -12.82
N ASP A 135 -8.35 5.54 -11.57
CA ASP A 135 -7.73 4.59 -10.64
C ASP A 135 -7.83 3.15 -11.20
N MET A 136 -8.98 2.78 -11.78
CA MET A 136 -9.15 1.46 -12.39
C MET A 136 -8.25 1.30 -13.62
N THR A 137 -8.17 2.31 -14.47
CA THR A 137 -7.28 2.28 -15.65
C THR A 137 -5.83 2.16 -15.23
N ARG A 138 -5.42 2.91 -14.22
CA ARG A 138 -4.07 2.86 -13.65
C ARG A 138 -3.77 1.48 -13.04
N ALA A 139 -4.69 0.91 -12.27
CA ALA A 139 -4.57 -0.44 -11.73
C ALA A 139 -4.46 -1.50 -12.85
N TYR A 140 -5.30 -1.41 -13.87
CA TYR A 140 -5.23 -2.27 -15.05
C TYR A 140 -3.88 -2.16 -15.76
N VAL A 141 -3.40 -0.94 -16.06
CA VAL A 141 -2.11 -0.72 -16.73
C VAL A 141 -0.96 -1.29 -15.90
N ALA A 142 -0.97 -1.06 -14.58
CA ALA A 142 0.03 -1.59 -13.66
C ALA A 142 0.12 -3.12 -13.70
N MET A 143 -1.02 -3.80 -13.75
CA MET A 143 -1.09 -5.27 -13.78
C MET A 143 -0.82 -5.83 -15.18
N ALA A 144 -1.38 -5.24 -16.23
CA ALA A 144 -1.33 -5.74 -17.60
C ALA A 144 0.11 -5.87 -18.16
N MET A 145 1.07 -5.11 -17.64
CA MET A 145 2.49 -5.26 -18.01
C MET A 145 3.04 -6.67 -17.76
N PHE A 146 2.42 -7.44 -16.86
CA PHE A 146 2.83 -8.80 -16.47
C PHE A 146 2.08 -9.91 -17.21
N PHE A 147 1.16 -9.56 -18.12
CA PHE A 147 0.34 -10.51 -18.88
C PHE A 147 0.51 -10.36 -20.41
N PRO A 148 1.75 -10.44 -20.94
CA PRO A 148 2.01 -10.20 -22.36
C PRO A 148 1.34 -11.19 -23.33
N GLU A 149 0.89 -12.34 -22.81
CA GLU A 149 0.17 -13.38 -23.54
C GLU A 149 -1.34 -13.14 -23.63
N GLU A 150 -1.88 -12.29 -22.76
CA GLU A 150 -3.34 -12.08 -22.67
C GLU A 150 -3.79 -11.04 -23.69
N GLY A 151 -4.85 -11.37 -24.44
CA GLY A 151 -5.39 -10.49 -25.48
C GLY A 151 -5.85 -9.13 -24.93
N ASP A 152 -6.44 -9.12 -23.74
CA ASP A 152 -6.88 -7.87 -23.10
C ASP A 152 -5.70 -6.93 -22.79
N ALA A 153 -4.50 -7.47 -22.55
CA ALA A 153 -3.26 -6.72 -22.29
C ALA A 153 -2.44 -6.40 -23.56
N ALA A 154 -2.94 -6.75 -24.74
CA ALA A 154 -2.26 -6.50 -26.01
C ALA A 154 -1.87 -5.03 -26.24
N PRO A 155 -2.68 -4.02 -25.85
CA PRO A 155 -2.30 -2.62 -26.03
C PRO A 155 -1.07 -2.21 -25.20
N VAL A 156 -1.01 -2.63 -23.93
CA VAL A 156 0.14 -2.40 -23.05
C VAL A 156 1.37 -3.13 -23.59
N THR A 157 1.17 -4.38 -24.04
CA THR A 157 2.24 -5.20 -24.64
C THR A 157 2.81 -4.54 -25.90
N LYS A 158 1.96 -4.00 -26.78
CA LYS A 158 2.37 -3.30 -28.00
C LYS A 158 3.20 -2.05 -27.66
N PHE A 159 2.76 -1.26 -26.68
CA PHE A 159 3.51 -0.10 -26.21
C PHE A 159 4.90 -0.49 -25.69
N LEU A 160 4.96 -1.49 -24.80
CA LEU A 160 6.23 -1.93 -24.22
C LEU A 160 7.20 -2.51 -25.26
N ARG A 161 6.70 -3.07 -26.37
CA ARG A 161 7.54 -3.61 -27.46
C ARG A 161 8.34 -2.54 -28.20
N ASP A 162 7.97 -1.26 -28.10
CA ASP A 162 8.75 -0.17 -28.68
C ASP A 162 10.23 -0.25 -28.22
N PRO A 163 11.20 -0.05 -29.14
CA PRO A 163 12.62 -0.02 -28.80
C PRO A 163 12.98 0.92 -27.64
N ALA A 164 12.27 2.03 -27.47
CA ALA A 164 12.47 2.99 -26.38
C ALA A 164 12.32 2.35 -24.99
N TYR A 165 11.44 1.35 -24.83
CA TYR A 165 11.20 0.65 -23.57
C TYR A 165 12.02 -0.64 -23.41
N LYS A 166 12.98 -0.91 -24.31
CA LYS A 166 13.84 -2.11 -24.25
C LYS A 166 14.58 -2.23 -22.92
N ARG A 167 15.08 -1.13 -22.36
CA ARG A 167 15.76 -1.13 -21.05
C ARG A 167 14.80 -1.48 -19.92
N PHE A 168 13.60 -0.90 -19.93
CA PHE A 168 12.57 -1.18 -18.93
C PHE A 168 12.11 -2.65 -18.97
N ARG A 169 11.83 -3.19 -20.15
CA ARG A 169 11.47 -4.62 -20.34
C ARG A 169 12.55 -5.60 -19.88
N ARG A 170 13.82 -5.19 -19.92
CA ARG A 170 14.96 -5.99 -19.45
C ARG A 170 15.33 -5.73 -18.00
N SER A 171 14.58 -4.87 -17.30
CA SER A 171 14.82 -4.60 -15.88
C SER A 171 14.51 -5.81 -15.01
N ILE A 172 15.00 -5.78 -13.76
CA ILE A 172 14.74 -6.82 -12.76
C ILE A 172 13.25 -6.95 -12.40
N LEU A 173 12.41 -5.97 -12.75
CA LEU A 173 10.96 -5.99 -12.52
C LEU A 173 10.29 -7.23 -13.13
N PHE A 174 10.66 -7.56 -14.37
CA PHE A 174 10.09 -8.69 -15.12
C PHE A 174 10.84 -10.02 -14.88
N LEU A 175 12.01 -9.98 -14.25
CA LEU A 175 12.80 -11.17 -13.90
C LEU A 175 12.36 -11.75 -12.54
N GLN A 176 11.06 -12.03 -12.42
CA GLN A 176 10.39 -12.37 -11.17
C GLN A 176 10.98 -13.62 -10.49
N ALA A 177 11.25 -14.68 -11.26
CA ALA A 177 11.85 -15.92 -10.74
C ALA A 177 13.23 -15.67 -10.12
N ARG A 178 14.07 -14.87 -10.77
CA ARG A 178 15.41 -14.52 -10.26
C ARG A 178 15.33 -13.68 -9.00
N ARG A 179 14.43 -12.69 -8.97
CA ARG A 179 14.20 -11.85 -7.80
C ARG A 179 13.68 -12.66 -6.60
N GLY A 180 12.77 -13.58 -6.87
CA GLY A 180 12.11 -14.39 -5.84
C GLY A 180 13.05 -15.28 -5.04
N MET A 181 14.20 -15.69 -5.59
CA MET A 181 15.14 -16.57 -4.90
C MET A 181 15.89 -15.90 -3.74
N TYR A 182 15.98 -14.57 -3.74
CA TYR A 182 16.68 -13.82 -2.70
C TYR A 182 15.71 -13.41 -1.59
N GLN A 183 16.22 -13.30 -0.36
CA GLN A 183 15.44 -12.75 0.74
C GLN A 183 15.05 -11.29 0.45
N PRO A 184 13.81 -10.86 0.74
CA PRO A 184 13.39 -9.48 0.56
C PRO A 184 14.23 -8.51 1.40
N SER A 185 14.61 -7.35 0.83
CA SER A 185 15.32 -6.27 1.54
C SER A 185 14.42 -5.46 2.50
N SER A 186 13.45 -6.10 3.15
CA SER A 186 12.66 -5.46 4.20
C SER A 186 12.80 -6.21 5.49
N THR A 187 12.96 -5.44 6.56
CA THR A 187 12.60 -5.83 7.90
C THR A 187 11.28 -6.59 7.86
N PRO A 188 11.24 -7.85 8.32
CA PRO A 188 10.01 -8.59 8.43
C PRO A 188 8.97 -7.75 9.16
N GLY A 189 7.69 -7.82 8.76
CA GLY A 189 6.59 -7.15 9.46
C GLY A 189 6.32 -7.70 10.87
N THR A 190 7.27 -8.42 11.43
CA THR A 190 7.15 -9.08 12.71
C THR A 190 7.64 -8.09 13.75
N GLY A 191 6.78 -7.72 14.70
CA GLY A 191 7.11 -6.74 15.75
C GLY A 191 8.35 -7.13 16.56
N TYR A 192 8.85 -6.26 17.42
CA TYR A 192 10.13 -6.43 18.11
C TYR A 192 10.26 -7.80 18.80
N GLY A 193 9.18 -8.30 19.44
CA GLY A 193 9.15 -9.56 20.18
C GLY A 193 9.28 -10.83 19.32
N SER A 194 9.22 -10.70 17.99
CA SER A 194 9.52 -11.80 17.07
C SER A 194 11.01 -12.04 16.85
N ARG A 195 11.86 -11.06 17.23
CA ARG A 195 13.31 -11.20 17.18
C ARG A 195 13.76 -11.95 18.42
N GLY A 196 14.71 -12.86 18.24
CA GLY A 196 15.30 -13.59 19.36
C GLY A 196 15.98 -12.63 20.33
N SER A 197 16.03 -12.98 21.61
CA SER A 197 16.71 -12.19 22.64
C SER A 197 18.17 -11.87 22.28
N ASP A 198 18.82 -12.74 21.49
CA ASP A 198 20.16 -12.55 20.95
C ASP A 198 20.33 -11.28 20.11
N PHE A 199 19.31 -10.88 19.35
CA PHE A 199 19.31 -9.66 18.55
C PHE A 199 19.49 -8.43 19.45
N TRP A 200 18.79 -8.40 20.59
CA TRP A 200 18.83 -7.26 21.51
C TRP A 200 20.03 -7.26 22.46
N LYS A 201 20.88 -8.31 22.46
CA LYS A 201 21.98 -8.44 23.43
C LYS A 201 23.00 -7.31 23.34
N ALA A 202 23.43 -6.95 22.14
CA ALA A 202 24.42 -5.88 21.95
C ALA A 202 23.88 -4.53 22.47
N TYR A 203 22.60 -4.26 22.21
CA TYR A 203 21.89 -3.10 22.73
C TYR A 203 21.80 -3.08 24.25
N ASN A 204 21.40 -4.20 24.85
CA ASN A 204 21.28 -4.31 26.29
C ASN A 204 22.62 -4.10 27.03
N ILE A 205 23.73 -4.56 26.44
CA ILE A 205 25.08 -4.32 26.96
C ILE A 205 25.41 -2.82 26.94
N ILE A 206 25.12 -2.15 25.81
CA ILE A 206 25.46 -0.73 25.65
C ILE A 206 24.56 0.13 26.54
N GLN A 207 23.25 -0.10 26.59
CA GLN A 207 22.33 0.51 27.55
C GLN A 207 22.81 0.41 29.00
N ALA A 208 23.25 -0.78 29.43
CA ALA A 208 23.76 -1.00 30.78
C ALA A 208 25.06 -0.23 31.06
N SER A 209 25.85 0.06 30.01
CA SER A 209 27.06 0.87 30.09
C SER A 209 26.79 2.39 30.05
N SER A 210 25.82 2.85 29.25
CA SER A 210 25.43 4.25 29.09
C SER A 210 24.76 4.85 30.34
N HIS A 211 24.08 4.01 31.14
CA HIS A 211 23.58 4.39 32.47
C HIS A 211 24.68 4.88 33.44
N ARG A 212 25.97 4.68 33.11
CA ARG A 212 27.12 5.14 33.90
C ARG A 212 27.65 6.52 33.50
N GLY A 213 26.88 7.31 32.74
CA GLY A 213 27.20 8.72 32.47
C GLY A 213 28.32 8.95 31.45
N HIS A 214 28.67 7.93 30.66
CA HIS A 214 29.72 8.02 29.65
C HIS A 214 29.18 7.63 28.27
N GLY A 215 28.99 8.65 27.42
CA GLY A 215 29.01 8.54 25.96
C GLY A 215 27.84 7.80 25.30
N CYS A 216 27.17 8.48 24.37
CA CYS A 216 26.51 7.79 23.26
C CYS A 216 27.60 7.10 22.42
N ASP A 217 27.42 5.83 22.08
CA ASP A 217 28.31 5.16 21.11
C ASP A 217 28.16 5.89 19.76
N MET A 218 29.23 6.54 19.32
CA MET A 218 29.19 7.43 18.16
C MET A 218 28.97 6.67 16.84
N ASP A 219 29.38 5.41 16.76
CA ASP A 219 29.14 4.57 15.59
C ASP A 219 27.65 4.15 15.55
N TRP A 220 27.08 3.87 16.72
CA TRP A 220 25.64 3.64 16.88
C TRP A 220 24.85 4.88 16.45
N GLU A 221 25.24 6.04 16.97
CA GLU A 221 24.58 7.30 16.69
C GLU A 221 24.62 7.66 15.21
N ALA A 222 25.73 7.41 14.52
CA ALA A 222 25.85 7.68 13.09
C ALA A 222 24.78 6.93 12.27
N VAL A 223 24.47 5.68 12.64
CA VAL A 223 23.41 4.88 11.98
C VAL A 223 22.02 5.39 12.37
N ASN A 224 21.75 5.51 13.67
CA ASN A 224 20.45 5.91 14.19
C ASN A 224 20.04 7.29 13.72
N ARG A 225 20.94 8.28 13.80
CA ARG A 225 20.71 9.66 13.36
C ARG A 225 20.42 9.74 11.87
N ARG A 226 21.05 8.89 11.05
CA ARG A 226 20.74 8.80 9.62
C ARG A 226 19.31 8.32 9.38
N VAL A 227 18.83 7.36 10.16
CA VAL A 227 17.46 6.84 10.06
C VAL A 227 16.46 7.89 10.55
N THR A 228 16.64 8.44 11.75
CA THR A 228 15.74 9.46 12.33
C THR A 228 15.70 10.71 11.46
N ALA A 229 16.83 11.24 11.01
CA ALA A 229 16.86 12.42 10.13
C ALA A 229 16.11 12.20 8.81
N ARG A 230 16.19 11.00 8.21
CA ARG A 230 15.44 10.67 7.00
C ARG A 230 13.94 10.57 7.25
N LEU A 231 13.54 9.87 8.31
CA LEU A 231 12.13 9.74 8.69
C LEU A 231 11.52 11.11 9.04
N ALA A 232 12.26 11.95 9.75
CA ALA A 232 11.84 13.30 10.13
C ALA A 232 11.74 14.23 8.92
N ALA A 233 12.73 14.17 8.01
CA ALA A 233 12.75 14.98 6.80
C ALA A 233 11.51 14.72 5.91
N VAL A 234 10.92 13.53 5.99
CA VAL A 234 9.69 13.19 5.26
C VAL A 234 8.41 13.22 6.08
N GLY A 235 8.48 13.69 7.33
CA GLY A 235 7.33 13.82 8.22
C GLY A 235 6.77 12.49 8.74
N LEU A 236 7.49 11.37 8.62
CA LEU A 236 7.08 10.08 9.18
C LEU A 236 7.25 10.01 10.70
N ILE A 237 8.16 10.84 11.22
CA ILE A 237 8.29 11.11 12.65
C ILE A 237 8.39 12.62 12.87
N SER A 238 8.10 13.07 14.08
CA SER A 238 8.27 14.46 14.50
C SER A 238 8.78 14.52 15.94
N PRO A 239 9.52 15.58 16.34
CA PRO A 239 9.88 15.78 17.74
C PRO A 239 8.63 15.75 18.62
N SER A 240 8.70 15.03 19.73
CA SER A 240 7.63 14.92 20.73
C SER A 240 8.06 15.57 22.03
N ALA A 241 7.11 16.15 22.75
CA ALA A 241 7.39 16.64 24.10
C ALA A 241 7.62 15.44 25.03
N PRO A 242 8.44 15.59 26.09
CA PRO A 242 8.51 14.58 27.12
C PRO A 242 7.12 14.27 27.66
N PRO A 243 6.75 12.99 27.81
CA PRO A 243 5.44 12.65 28.30
C PRO A 243 5.22 13.24 29.69
N THR A 244 4.10 13.93 29.86
CA THR A 244 3.67 14.46 31.15
C THR A 244 2.98 13.40 32.01
N ASP A 245 2.59 12.28 31.40
CA ASP A 245 1.95 11.14 32.07
C ASP A 245 2.96 10.02 32.33
N SER A 246 3.01 9.57 33.58
CA SER A 246 3.77 8.40 34.02
C SER A 246 3.39 7.09 33.31
N GLN A 247 2.26 7.04 32.59
CA GLN A 247 1.82 5.88 31.82
C GLN A 247 2.36 5.83 30.39
N THR A 248 3.06 6.87 29.89
CA THR A 248 3.67 6.81 28.57
C THR A 248 4.87 5.87 28.58
N ILE A 249 4.78 4.82 27.77
CA ILE A 249 5.85 3.88 27.53
C ILE A 249 6.56 4.29 26.24
N LEU A 250 7.84 4.61 26.35
CA LEU A 250 8.67 4.93 25.20
C LEU A 250 9.35 3.69 24.66
N GLY A 251 9.26 3.53 23.34
CA GLY A 251 10.15 2.66 22.60
C GLY A 251 11.58 3.14 22.68
N ARG A 252 12.52 2.24 22.37
CA ARG A 252 13.95 2.48 22.49
C ARG A 252 14.61 2.20 21.15
N LEU A 253 15.24 3.20 20.55
CA LEU A 253 15.91 3.03 19.27
C LEU A 253 17.22 2.25 19.46
N ALA A 254 17.34 1.14 18.73
CA ALA A 254 18.53 0.33 18.63
C ALA A 254 18.97 0.25 17.16
N HIS A 255 20.23 -0.10 16.91
CA HIS A 255 20.71 -0.52 15.62
C HIS A 255 21.05 -2.01 15.70
N ASP A 256 20.85 -2.71 14.60
CA ASP A 256 21.43 -4.03 14.41
C ASP A 256 21.50 -4.36 12.91
N TYR A 257 21.98 -5.53 12.58
CA TYR A 257 21.98 -6.11 11.25
C TYR A 257 20.83 -7.10 11.11
N ASP A 258 19.96 -6.87 10.12
CA ASP A 258 19.00 -7.89 9.73
C ASP A 258 19.75 -9.08 9.10
N ALA A 259 19.31 -10.31 9.37
CA ALA A 259 19.82 -11.50 8.68
C ALA A 259 19.69 -11.37 7.15
N GLY A 260 18.66 -10.66 6.67
CA GLY A 260 18.48 -10.38 5.24
C GLY A 260 19.35 -9.26 4.68
N GLN A 261 20.02 -8.48 5.53
CA GLN A 261 20.91 -7.37 5.15
C GLN A 261 22.16 -7.31 6.06
N PRO A 262 22.99 -8.37 6.08
CA PRO A 262 24.08 -8.52 7.06
C PRO A 262 25.20 -7.48 6.93
N ASN A 263 25.25 -6.74 5.82
CA ASN A 263 26.26 -5.71 5.56
C ASN A 263 25.70 -4.28 5.67
N ARG A 264 24.47 -4.12 6.18
CA ARG A 264 23.81 -2.83 6.26
C ARG A 264 23.04 -2.74 7.58
N PRO A 265 23.59 -2.03 8.58
CA PRO A 265 22.87 -1.82 9.82
C PRO A 265 21.66 -0.93 9.56
N ASP A 266 20.58 -1.16 10.30
CA ASP A 266 19.36 -0.36 10.25
C ASP A 266 18.86 -0.04 11.67
N GLY A 267 17.96 0.93 11.78
CA GLY A 267 17.33 1.32 13.04
C GLY A 267 16.09 0.48 13.35
N TYR A 268 16.00 0.01 14.59
CA TYR A 268 14.90 -0.80 15.13
C TYR A 268 14.40 -0.18 16.43
N VAL A 269 13.10 -0.28 16.71
CA VAL A 269 12.54 0.22 17.97
C VAL A 269 12.11 -0.94 18.85
N GLU A 270 12.73 -1.07 20.01
CA GLU A 270 12.32 -2.02 21.04
C GLU A 270 11.22 -1.42 21.91
N TYR A 271 10.18 -2.18 22.24
CA TYR A 271 9.10 -1.74 23.11
C TYR A 271 8.95 -2.66 24.34
N PRO A 272 9.95 -2.70 25.24
CA PRO A 272 10.02 -3.72 26.29
C PRO A 272 8.89 -3.60 27.32
N ASP A 273 8.44 -2.38 27.58
CA ASP A 273 7.49 -2.08 28.65
C ASP A 273 6.03 -2.00 28.15
N LEU A 274 5.77 -2.29 26.86
CA LEU A 274 4.41 -2.26 26.32
C LEU A 274 3.53 -3.36 26.95
N PRO A 275 2.33 -3.03 27.45
CA PRO A 275 1.41 -4.05 27.96
C PRO A 275 0.99 -5.00 26.82
N PRO A 276 0.57 -6.23 27.15
CA PRO A 276 0.01 -7.15 26.17
C PRO A 276 -1.13 -6.47 25.41
N PHE A 277 -0.92 -6.26 24.11
CA PHE A 277 -1.93 -5.63 23.27
C PHE A 277 -3.10 -6.58 23.07
N GLN A 278 -4.30 -6.13 23.46
CA GLN A 278 -5.52 -6.82 23.11
C GLN A 278 -5.85 -6.50 21.65
N LEU A 279 -5.85 -7.53 20.82
CA LEU A 279 -6.31 -7.41 19.44
C LEU A 279 -7.73 -6.84 19.41
N PRO A 280 -8.05 -5.92 18.48
CA PRO A 280 -9.41 -5.44 18.30
C PRO A 280 -10.39 -6.61 18.15
N SER A 281 -11.60 -6.47 18.69
CA SER A 281 -12.63 -7.50 18.56
C SER A 281 -12.82 -7.90 17.09
N GLY A 282 -12.71 -9.19 16.80
CA GLY A 282 -12.79 -9.75 15.45
C GLY A 282 -11.47 -9.86 14.67
N ALA A 283 -10.37 -9.29 15.16
CA ALA A 283 -9.06 -9.42 14.50
C ALA A 283 -8.52 -10.85 14.59
N THR A 284 -7.89 -11.30 13.51
CA THR A 284 -7.35 -12.68 13.43
C THR A 284 -5.90 -12.71 13.92
N SER A 285 -5.62 -13.57 14.90
CA SER A 285 -4.25 -13.80 15.38
C SER A 285 -3.34 -14.36 14.29
N THR A 286 -2.04 -14.02 14.37
CA THR A 286 -1.06 -14.30 13.30
C THR A 286 -0.87 -15.79 13.01
N ASP A 287 -1.03 -16.65 14.02
CA ASP A 287 -1.02 -18.12 13.92
C ASP A 287 -2.17 -18.68 13.08
N LYS A 288 -3.28 -17.93 12.99
CA LYS A 288 -4.48 -18.31 12.21
C LYS A 288 -4.49 -17.72 10.80
N TRP A 289 -3.46 -16.97 10.42
CA TRP A 289 -3.39 -16.40 9.06
C TRP A 289 -3.27 -17.50 8.01
N PRO A 290 -3.84 -17.29 6.80
CA PRO A 290 -3.82 -18.29 5.75
C PRO A 290 -2.39 -18.66 5.35
N ASN A 291 -2.19 -19.95 5.07
CA ASN A 291 -0.97 -20.45 4.45
C ASN A 291 -1.12 -20.37 2.92
N PHE A 292 -0.45 -19.38 2.31
CA PHE A 292 -0.55 -19.13 0.87
C PHE A 292 -0.16 -20.33 0.01
N MET A 293 0.89 -21.08 0.39
CA MET A 293 1.30 -22.26 -0.37
C MET A 293 0.26 -23.38 -0.29
N ALA A 294 -0.31 -23.62 0.89
CA ALA A 294 -1.37 -24.62 1.06
C ALA A 294 -2.62 -24.25 0.26
N SER A 295 -3.02 -22.98 0.29
CA SER A 295 -4.14 -22.46 -0.51
C SER A 295 -3.90 -22.57 -2.01
N ALA A 296 -2.72 -22.16 -2.48
CA ALA A 296 -2.36 -22.25 -3.90
C ALA A 296 -2.32 -23.70 -4.41
N ASN A 297 -1.78 -24.63 -3.61
CA ASN A 297 -1.77 -26.05 -3.97
C ASN A 297 -3.19 -26.62 -4.07
N ARG A 298 -4.08 -26.27 -3.12
CA ARG A 298 -5.49 -26.69 -3.17
C ARG A 298 -6.21 -26.12 -4.38
N PHE A 299 -5.96 -24.84 -4.69
CA PHE A 299 -6.59 -24.16 -5.81
C PHE A 299 -6.15 -24.74 -7.17
N GLU A 300 -4.84 -24.98 -7.36
CA GLU A 300 -4.31 -25.64 -8.57
C GLU A 300 -4.87 -27.05 -8.77
N ALA A 301 -5.06 -27.81 -7.68
CA ALA A 301 -5.65 -29.16 -7.76
C ALA A 301 -7.10 -29.13 -8.26
N GLN A 302 -7.85 -28.07 -7.98
CA GLN A 302 -9.23 -27.88 -8.44
C GLN A 302 -9.29 -27.22 -9.83
N HIS A 303 -8.26 -26.45 -10.18
CA HIS A 303 -8.19 -25.67 -11.42
C HIS A 303 -6.82 -25.85 -12.07
N PRO A 304 -6.61 -26.95 -12.83
CA PRO A 304 -5.35 -27.21 -13.50
C PRO A 304 -4.98 -26.06 -14.45
N GLY A 305 -3.77 -25.53 -14.31
CA GLY A 305 -3.29 -24.40 -15.09
C GLY A 305 -3.58 -23.03 -14.47
N ALA A 306 -4.04 -23.00 -13.21
CA ALA A 306 -4.24 -21.76 -12.47
C ALA A 306 -2.99 -20.86 -12.47
N ARG A 307 -3.25 -19.56 -12.29
CA ARG A 307 -2.24 -18.52 -12.22
C ARG A 307 -2.40 -17.79 -10.89
N PHE A 308 -1.27 -17.35 -10.37
CA PHE A 308 -1.19 -16.74 -9.05
C PHE A 308 -0.53 -15.37 -9.14
N ALA A 309 -0.93 -14.49 -8.23
CA ALA A 309 -0.18 -13.28 -7.92
C ALA A 309 -0.02 -13.13 -6.40
N VAL A 310 1.16 -12.72 -5.97
CA VAL A 310 1.48 -12.31 -4.61
C VAL A 310 1.72 -10.81 -4.66
N LEU A 311 0.75 -10.02 -4.24
CA LEU A 311 0.81 -8.57 -4.22
C LEU A 311 1.27 -8.13 -2.84
N ARG A 312 2.40 -7.43 -2.76
CA ARG A 312 2.88 -6.87 -1.49
C ARG A 312 2.65 -5.37 -1.50
N LEU A 313 2.11 -4.86 -0.40
CA LEU A 313 1.96 -3.42 -0.24
C LEU A 313 3.31 -2.74 0.02
N TRP A 314 3.44 -1.54 -0.52
CA TRP A 314 4.61 -0.73 -0.29
C TRP A 314 4.70 -0.32 1.18
N SER A 315 5.91 -0.44 1.71
CA SER A 315 6.25 -0.05 3.06
C SER A 315 7.75 0.22 3.18
N GLY A 316 8.11 1.13 4.08
CA GLY A 316 9.50 1.34 4.47
C GLY A 316 10.04 0.17 5.29
N PRO A 317 11.36 0.08 5.52
CA PRO A 317 11.90 -0.90 6.47
C PRO A 317 11.36 -0.71 7.90
N GLN A 318 11.10 0.53 8.32
CA GLN A 318 10.72 0.87 9.69
C GLN A 318 9.20 1.03 9.89
N TYR A 319 8.42 1.23 8.83
CA TYR A 319 7.02 1.63 8.94
C TYR A 319 6.13 1.04 7.84
N TYR A 320 4.85 0.91 8.16
CA TYR A 320 3.76 0.79 7.21
C TYR A 320 3.20 2.16 6.90
N PHE A 321 2.74 2.37 5.65
CA PHE A 321 2.13 3.64 5.25
C PHE A 321 0.66 3.74 5.73
N GLU A 322 0.46 3.50 7.03
CA GLU A 322 -0.82 3.61 7.71
C GLU A 322 -0.69 4.70 8.79
N PRO A 323 -1.55 5.74 8.78
CA PRO A 323 -1.51 6.78 9.80
C PRO A 323 -1.73 6.19 11.19
N VAL A 324 -1.01 6.73 12.18
CA VAL A 324 -1.26 6.42 13.60
C VAL A 324 -2.25 7.43 14.19
N THR A 325 -3.13 6.96 15.07
CA THR A 325 -4.04 7.83 15.83
C THR A 325 -3.28 8.53 16.95
N ASP A 326 -3.82 9.63 17.47
CA ASP A 326 -3.24 10.34 18.63
C ASP A 326 -3.15 9.44 19.88
N GLU A 327 -4.02 8.44 19.99
CA GLU A 327 -3.95 7.44 21.05
C GLU A 327 -2.80 6.46 20.85
N GLN A 328 -2.59 5.98 19.62
CA GLN A 328 -1.48 5.11 19.30
C GLN A 328 -0.13 5.81 19.48
N ARG A 329 -0.02 7.11 19.13
CA ARG A 329 1.19 7.91 19.34
C ARG A 329 1.67 7.85 20.79
N ARG A 330 0.76 8.00 21.76
CA ARG A 330 1.09 7.99 23.21
C ARG A 330 1.82 6.74 23.71
N VAL A 331 1.76 5.62 22.98
CA VAL A 331 2.39 4.35 23.35
C VAL A 331 3.42 3.87 22.33
N LEU A 332 3.61 4.62 21.25
CA LEU A 332 4.52 4.24 20.15
C LEU A 332 5.73 5.18 20.02
N ASP A 333 5.67 6.36 20.63
CA ASP A 333 6.80 7.28 20.71
C ASP A 333 8.06 6.56 21.19
N PHE A 334 9.22 6.99 20.70
CA PHE A 334 10.49 6.37 21.04
C PHE A 334 11.56 7.40 21.38
N VAL A 335 12.53 6.97 22.17
CA VAL A 335 13.71 7.76 22.53
C VAL A 335 14.91 7.29 21.70
N ASP A 336 15.67 8.24 21.16
CA ASP A 336 16.95 7.96 20.52
C ASP A 336 18.11 7.92 21.52
N ASN A 337 19.32 7.63 21.04
CA ASN A 337 20.49 7.49 21.92
C ASN A 337 20.95 8.83 22.54
N CYS A 338 20.51 9.97 21.98
CA CYS A 338 20.79 11.30 22.51
C CYS A 338 19.74 11.74 23.55
N GLY A 339 18.70 10.94 23.77
CA GLY A 339 17.59 11.27 24.66
C GLY A 339 16.51 12.12 24.01
N GLU A 340 16.55 12.34 22.69
CA GLU A 340 15.46 13.03 21.98
C GLU A 340 14.28 12.07 21.80
N ILE A 341 13.07 12.60 21.97
CA ILE A 341 11.83 11.83 21.87
C ILE A 341 11.16 12.13 20.54
N TRP A 342 10.79 11.07 19.84
CA TRP A 342 10.23 11.11 18.50
C TRP A 342 8.86 10.44 18.48
N ALA A 343 7.86 11.17 17.98
CA ALA A 343 6.52 10.67 17.73
C ALA A 343 6.37 10.13 16.32
N TRP A 344 5.68 9.00 16.18
CA TRP A 344 5.34 8.44 14.88
C TRP A 344 4.17 9.17 14.23
N ASN A 345 4.24 9.35 12.91
CA ASN A 345 3.11 9.77 12.06
C ASN A 345 2.62 8.64 11.14
N ALA A 346 3.40 7.56 11.06
CA ALA A 346 3.05 6.33 10.34
C ALA A 346 3.33 5.11 11.24
N LEU A 347 2.59 4.02 11.02
CA LEU A 347 2.60 2.85 11.88
C LEU A 347 3.98 2.14 11.88
N PRO A 348 4.73 2.11 13.00
CA PRO A 348 6.04 1.47 13.06
C PRO A 348 5.93 -0.05 12.96
N LYS A 349 6.82 -0.70 12.21
CA LYS A 349 6.81 -2.16 12.02
C LYS A 349 7.22 -2.95 13.26
N ASP A 350 8.05 -2.37 14.10
CA ASP A 350 8.55 -3.03 15.30
C ASP A 350 7.54 -3.02 16.46
N ALA A 351 6.43 -2.28 16.34
CA ALA A 351 5.35 -2.41 17.30
C ALA A 351 4.69 -3.80 17.22
N PRO A 352 4.42 -4.48 18.36
CA PRO A 352 3.97 -5.87 18.40
C PRO A 352 2.74 -6.21 17.56
N TRP A 353 1.86 -5.25 17.37
CA TRP A 353 0.54 -5.42 16.75
C TRP A 353 0.42 -4.81 15.36
N SER A 354 1.48 -4.17 14.86
CA SER A 354 1.42 -3.38 13.63
C SER A 354 1.09 -4.20 12.39
N SER A 355 1.62 -5.41 12.25
CA SER A 355 1.26 -6.27 11.12
C SER A 355 -0.17 -6.78 11.18
N THR A 356 -0.74 -6.94 12.38
CA THR A 356 -2.17 -7.24 12.53
C THR A 356 -3.01 -6.04 12.16
N VAL A 357 -2.67 -4.84 12.62
CA VAL A 357 -3.38 -3.61 12.23
C VAL A 357 -3.29 -3.37 10.72
N MET A 358 -2.13 -3.57 10.12
CA MET A 358 -1.96 -3.50 8.67
C MET A 358 -2.85 -4.54 7.96
N ARG A 359 -2.85 -5.80 8.41
CA ARG A 359 -3.71 -6.83 7.84
C ARG A 359 -5.18 -6.46 7.93
N GLU A 360 -5.66 -6.05 9.11
CA GLU A 360 -7.07 -5.67 9.30
C GLU A 360 -7.46 -4.48 8.41
N SER A 361 -6.55 -3.53 8.22
CA SER A 361 -6.74 -2.42 7.28
C SER A 361 -6.90 -2.90 5.82
N VAL A 362 -6.09 -3.88 5.39
CA VAL A 362 -6.22 -4.52 4.06
C VAL A 362 -7.53 -5.32 3.95
N VAL A 363 -7.85 -6.13 4.97
CA VAL A 363 -9.07 -6.94 5.00
C VAL A 363 -10.31 -6.04 4.93
N ARG A 364 -10.41 -5.00 5.76
CA ARG A 364 -11.52 -4.05 5.71
C ARG A 364 -11.66 -3.40 4.34
N ARG A 365 -10.54 -3.10 3.68
CA ARG A 365 -10.57 -2.49 2.35
C ARG A 365 -11.09 -3.45 1.28
N LEU A 366 -10.59 -4.69 1.28
CA LEU A 366 -11.05 -5.72 0.36
C LEU A 366 -12.48 -6.19 0.69
N ALA A 367 -12.90 -6.09 1.96
CA ALA A 367 -14.23 -6.48 2.43
C ALA A 367 -15.35 -5.70 1.74
N LEU A 368 -15.06 -4.46 1.32
CA LEU A 368 -15.98 -3.64 0.52
C LEU A 368 -16.37 -4.31 -0.82
N MET A 369 -15.61 -5.33 -1.24
CA MET A 369 -15.73 -6.04 -2.51
C MET A 369 -15.79 -7.58 -2.35
N ASP A 370 -15.91 -8.09 -1.11
CA ASP A 370 -15.55 -9.48 -0.76
C ASP A 370 -16.37 -10.56 -1.45
N GLU A 371 -17.70 -10.37 -1.54
CA GLU A 371 -18.61 -11.31 -2.21
C GLU A 371 -18.18 -11.59 -3.66
N ARG A 372 -17.42 -10.67 -4.26
CA ARG A 372 -16.97 -10.74 -5.65
C ARG A 372 -15.69 -11.57 -5.77
N PHE A 373 -14.85 -11.57 -4.75
CA PHE A 373 -13.57 -12.29 -4.77
C PHE A 373 -13.70 -13.77 -4.41
N ALA A 374 -14.82 -14.23 -3.85
CA ALA A 374 -15.19 -15.64 -3.74
C ALA A 374 -14.07 -16.58 -3.18
N GLY A 375 -13.28 -16.11 -2.22
CA GLY A 375 -12.16 -16.86 -1.64
C GLY A 375 -10.91 -16.99 -2.52
N GLN A 376 -10.88 -16.34 -3.69
CA GLN A 376 -9.73 -16.27 -4.60
C GLN A 376 -8.69 -15.23 -4.18
N VAL A 377 -9.01 -14.42 -3.16
CA VAL A 377 -8.14 -13.39 -2.60
C VAL A 377 -7.94 -13.66 -1.12
N LEU A 378 -6.68 -13.80 -0.69
CA LEU A 378 -6.31 -14.10 0.69
C LEU A 378 -5.28 -13.08 1.17
N THR A 379 -5.35 -12.69 2.45
CA THR A 379 -4.47 -11.68 3.03
C THR A 379 -3.64 -12.24 4.18
N ARG A 380 -2.40 -11.80 4.28
CA ARG A 380 -1.44 -12.13 5.34
C ARG A 380 -0.54 -10.92 5.56
N GLY A 381 -0.66 -10.25 6.70
CA GLY A 381 0.05 -8.98 6.94
C GLY A 381 -0.24 -7.95 5.84
N ASP A 382 0.81 -7.44 5.21
CA ASP A 382 0.83 -6.53 4.06
C ASP A 382 0.84 -7.24 2.70
N VAL A 383 0.58 -8.55 2.67
CA VAL A 383 0.64 -9.39 1.46
C VAL A 383 -0.73 -9.94 1.10
N VAL A 384 -1.04 -9.94 -0.19
CA VAL A 384 -2.27 -10.44 -0.76
C VAL A 384 -1.97 -11.51 -1.81
N LEU A 385 -2.47 -12.73 -1.61
CA LEU A 385 -2.47 -13.77 -2.62
C LEU A 385 -3.75 -13.66 -3.46
N VAL A 386 -3.60 -13.59 -4.78
CA VAL A 386 -4.69 -13.60 -5.75
C VAL A 386 -4.57 -14.86 -6.61
N MET A 387 -5.68 -15.57 -6.80
CA MET A 387 -5.74 -16.87 -7.48
C MET A 387 -6.74 -16.82 -8.64
N GLY A 388 -6.26 -16.92 -9.88
CA GLY A 388 -7.09 -16.99 -11.08
C GLY A 388 -7.06 -18.38 -11.68
N LYS A 389 -8.20 -18.88 -12.17
CA LYS A 389 -8.29 -20.18 -12.86
C LYS A 389 -7.60 -20.12 -14.23
N THR A 390 -7.49 -18.92 -14.79
CA THR A 390 -6.80 -18.61 -16.06
C THR A 390 -5.97 -17.33 -15.90
N GLY A 391 -5.04 -17.06 -16.84
CA GLY A 391 -4.28 -15.82 -16.87
C GLY A 391 -5.19 -14.59 -17.05
N ARG A 392 -6.17 -14.67 -17.95
CA ARG A 392 -7.20 -13.64 -18.13
C ARG A 392 -7.98 -13.31 -16.85
N GLU A 393 -8.43 -14.34 -16.13
CA GLU A 393 -9.14 -14.14 -14.85
C GLU A 393 -8.21 -13.55 -13.79
N LEU A 394 -6.96 -14.00 -13.71
CA LEU A 394 -5.97 -13.44 -12.80
C LEU A 394 -5.72 -11.95 -13.12
N LEU A 395 -5.57 -11.57 -14.39
CA LEU A 395 -5.42 -10.17 -14.79
C LEU A 395 -6.59 -9.32 -14.31
N LYS A 396 -7.82 -9.81 -14.50
CA LYS A 396 -9.03 -9.16 -13.99
C LYS A 396 -8.98 -8.99 -12.46
N LEU A 397 -8.74 -10.08 -11.73
CA LEU A 397 -8.72 -10.06 -10.26
C LEU A 397 -7.60 -9.18 -9.71
N CYS A 398 -6.39 -9.26 -10.25
CA CYS A 398 -5.27 -8.41 -9.85
C CYS A 398 -5.56 -6.93 -10.08
N SER A 399 -6.18 -6.58 -11.21
CA SER A 399 -6.56 -5.20 -11.51
C SER A 399 -7.60 -4.70 -10.51
N CYS A 400 -8.63 -5.52 -10.23
CA CYS A 400 -9.66 -5.23 -9.23
C CYS A 400 -9.10 -5.09 -7.81
N VAL A 401 -8.22 -5.99 -7.38
CA VAL A 401 -7.59 -5.96 -6.05
C VAL A 401 -6.66 -4.74 -5.92
N THR A 402 -5.88 -4.45 -6.95
CA THR A 402 -5.02 -3.26 -6.99
C THR A 402 -5.84 -1.99 -6.93
N TYR A 403 -6.93 -1.90 -7.70
CA TYR A 403 -7.87 -0.79 -7.60
C TYR A 403 -8.44 -0.66 -6.18
N ALA A 404 -8.93 -1.76 -5.62
CA ALA A 404 -9.55 -1.73 -4.29
C ALA A 404 -8.55 -1.23 -3.23
N LEU A 405 -7.28 -1.64 -3.30
CA LEU A 405 -6.26 -1.22 -2.33
C LEU A 405 -5.76 0.20 -2.60
N GLN A 406 -5.44 0.54 -3.83
CA GLN A 406 -4.73 1.78 -4.17
C GLN A 406 -5.61 3.00 -4.38
N SER A 407 -6.93 2.84 -4.46
CA SER A 407 -7.86 3.98 -4.57
C SER A 407 -8.05 4.70 -3.23
N LYS A 408 -8.66 5.90 -3.24
CA LYS A 408 -8.88 6.76 -2.05
C LYS A 408 -9.23 5.95 -0.78
N PRO A 409 -8.48 6.10 0.34
CA PRO A 409 -7.55 7.19 0.67
C PRO A 409 -6.13 7.04 0.08
N TRP A 410 -5.92 6.13 -0.87
CA TRP A 410 -4.68 5.94 -1.62
C TRP A 410 -3.44 5.62 -0.77
N ASN A 411 -3.62 5.12 0.46
CA ASN A 411 -2.51 4.82 1.38
C ASN A 411 -1.96 3.38 1.28
N LYS A 412 -2.42 2.58 0.30
CA LYS A 412 -2.06 1.17 0.15
C LYS A 412 -1.58 0.87 -1.27
N GLU A 413 -0.43 1.46 -1.61
CA GLU A 413 0.25 1.18 -2.89
C GLU A 413 0.73 -0.27 -2.95
N VAL A 414 0.56 -0.92 -4.11
CA VAL A 414 1.16 -2.22 -4.42
C VAL A 414 2.58 -2.01 -4.93
N ASP A 415 3.56 -2.55 -4.22
CA ASP A 415 4.96 -2.50 -4.63
C ASP A 415 5.20 -3.55 -5.73
N LEU A 416 5.26 -3.10 -6.99
CA LEU A 416 5.46 -3.98 -8.15
C LEU A 416 6.84 -4.67 -8.14
N TYR A 417 7.85 -4.11 -7.47
CA TYR A 417 9.16 -4.76 -7.34
C TYR A 417 9.17 -5.83 -6.26
N LYS A 418 8.25 -5.78 -5.31
CA LYS A 418 8.09 -6.81 -4.27
C LYS A 418 6.94 -7.78 -4.52
N SER A 419 6.16 -7.51 -5.56
CA SER A 419 5.06 -8.37 -5.96
C SER A 419 5.52 -9.39 -6.99
N PHE A 420 4.83 -10.53 -7.05
CA PHE A 420 5.01 -11.56 -8.06
C PHE A 420 3.70 -11.75 -8.78
N ILE A 421 3.59 -11.35 -10.04
CA ILE A 421 2.34 -11.26 -10.79
C ILE A 421 2.42 -12.23 -11.97
N ASN A 422 1.31 -12.92 -12.23
CA ASN A 422 1.19 -13.90 -13.31
C ASN A 422 2.23 -15.02 -13.24
N VAL A 423 2.36 -15.63 -12.05
CA VAL A 423 3.24 -16.78 -11.83
C VAL A 423 2.46 -18.08 -11.77
N THR A 424 3.11 -19.18 -12.10
CA THR A 424 2.54 -20.52 -11.93
C THR A 424 2.73 -21.01 -10.49
N ARG A 425 2.06 -22.10 -10.12
CA ARG A 425 2.31 -22.79 -8.84
C ARG A 425 3.79 -23.13 -8.62
N ARG A 426 4.50 -23.54 -9.69
CA ARG A 426 5.96 -23.76 -9.66
C ARG A 426 6.73 -22.46 -9.42
N GLY A 427 6.27 -21.36 -9.99
CA GLY A 427 6.80 -20.02 -9.73
C GLY A 427 6.69 -19.61 -8.26
N LEU A 428 5.61 -19.98 -7.57
CA LEU A 428 5.48 -19.72 -6.13
C LEU A 428 6.47 -20.54 -5.29
N THR A 429 6.73 -21.80 -5.66
CA THR A 429 7.65 -22.67 -4.89
C THR A 429 9.12 -22.24 -4.94
N ILE A 430 9.52 -21.46 -5.94
CA ILE A 430 10.90 -20.96 -6.04
C ILE A 430 11.12 -19.66 -5.26
N LEU A 431 10.05 -19.06 -4.72
CA LEU A 431 10.16 -17.87 -3.92
C LEU A 431 10.79 -18.21 -2.56
N HIS A 432 11.70 -17.36 -2.10
CA HIS A 432 12.18 -17.37 -0.74
C HIS A 432 10.97 -17.30 0.22
N PRO A 433 10.91 -18.12 1.29
CA PRO A 433 9.74 -18.21 2.15
C PRO A 433 9.24 -16.88 2.70
N ASP A 434 10.15 -15.93 2.96
CA ASP A 434 9.82 -14.60 3.50
C ASP A 434 9.01 -13.73 2.53
N TRP A 435 8.98 -14.04 1.23
CA TRP A 435 8.09 -13.34 0.30
C TRP A 435 6.61 -13.61 0.58
N LEU A 436 6.31 -14.79 1.16
CA LEU A 436 4.96 -15.27 1.45
C LEU A 436 4.56 -15.07 2.91
N LYS A 437 5.41 -14.41 3.71
CA LYS A 437 5.16 -14.15 5.13
C LYS A 437 4.50 -12.82 5.39
#